data_AF-A0A511T097-F1
#
_entry.id   AF-A0A511T097-F1
#
_cell.length_a   1.000
_cell.length_b   1.000
_cell.length_c   1.000
_cell.angle_alpha   90.00
_cell.angle_beta   90.00
_cell.angle_gamma   90.00
#
_symmetry.space_group_name_H-M   'P 1'
#
loop_
_entity.id
_entity.type
_entity.pdbx_description
1 polymer ?
#
loop_
_entity_poly.entity_id
_entity_poly.type
_entity_poly.pdbx_seq_one_letter_code
_entity_poly.pdbx_strand_id
1 'polypeptide(L)'
;MTMTKTQAHWRRVALSGWLGLALCGGVAVARAVTSEVRAPSRRLSPEERELLGRAAAEAEPHWRRRSMHSFPGDHWSQDDDFGASERGWVMNEARRRDVPITDVFDAIDTELRASSPVTAPRKATASPCKPRPFYD
;
A
#
# COMPACT_ATOMS: atom_id res chain seq x y z
N MET A 1 -56.77 0.16 20.71
CA MET A 1 -56.19 -1.01 20.00
C MET A 1 -55.33 -0.56 18.80
N THR A 2 -54.20 0.13 19.04
CA THR A 2 -53.33 0.69 17.98
C THR A 2 -51.88 0.19 18.05
N MET A 3 -51.52 -0.56 19.10
CA MET A 3 -50.14 -1.01 19.37
C MET A 3 -49.61 -2.08 18.39
N THR A 4 -50.50 -2.80 17.69
CA THR A 4 -50.13 -3.93 16.83
C THR A 4 -49.57 -3.53 15.47
N LYS A 5 -50.04 -2.43 14.87
CA LYS A 5 -49.55 -1.94 13.57
C LYS A 5 -48.12 -1.41 13.66
N THR A 6 -47.81 -0.67 14.73
CA THR A 6 -46.49 -0.10 14.96
C THR A 6 -45.43 -1.19 15.19
N GLN A 7 -45.74 -2.20 16.03
CA GLN A 7 -44.84 -3.34 16.21
C GLN A 7 -44.59 -4.13 14.92
N ALA A 8 -45.63 -4.34 14.10
CA ALA A 8 -45.47 -5.03 12.81
C ALA A 8 -44.56 -4.26 11.83
N HIS A 9 -44.66 -2.92 11.81
CA HIS A 9 -43.77 -2.07 11.02
C HIS A 9 -42.31 -2.20 11.49
N TRP A 10 -42.03 -2.08 12.79
CA TRP A 10 -40.67 -2.20 13.32
C TRP A 10 -40.04 -3.57 13.07
N ARG A 11 -40.83 -4.66 13.15
CA ARG A 11 -40.37 -6.01 12.82
C ARG A 11 -39.99 -6.13 11.34
N ARG A 12 -40.76 -5.53 10.41
CA ARG A 12 -40.43 -5.53 8.98
C ARG A 12 -39.17 -4.74 8.67
N VAL A 13 -38.99 -3.58 9.31
CA VAL A 13 -37.77 -2.77 9.17
C VAL A 13 -36.56 -3.53 9.70
N ALA A 14 -36.66 -4.15 10.88
CA ALA A 14 -35.60 -4.96 11.44
C ALA A 14 -35.25 -6.17 10.53
N LEU A 15 -36.26 -6.91 10.04
CA LEU A 15 -36.06 -8.03 9.12
C LEU A 15 -35.38 -7.59 7.82
N SER A 16 -35.79 -6.45 7.25
CA SER A 16 -35.19 -5.91 6.03
C SER A 16 -33.74 -5.48 6.26
N GLY A 17 -33.44 -4.88 7.43
CA GLY A 17 -32.07 -4.55 7.82
C GLY A 17 -31.18 -5.77 7.98
N TRP A 18 -31.68 -6.82 8.65
CA TRP A 18 -30.96 -8.09 8.80
C TRP A 18 -30.74 -8.81 7.46
N LEU A 19 -31.74 -8.80 6.57
CA LEU A 19 -31.61 -9.31 5.20
C LEU A 19 -30.55 -8.55 4.41
N GLY A 20 -30.55 -7.22 4.49
CA GLY A 20 -29.53 -6.40 3.85
C GLY A 20 -28.13 -6.71 4.35
N LEU A 21 -27.96 -6.84 5.67
CA LEU A 21 -26.69 -7.22 6.27
C LEU A 21 -26.23 -8.63 5.83
N ALA A 22 -27.15 -9.60 5.85
CA ALA A 22 -26.87 -10.96 5.42
C ALA A 22 -26.46 -11.03 3.93
N LEU A 23 -27.12 -10.23 3.07
CA LEU A 23 -26.78 -10.14 1.66
C LEU A 23 -25.38 -9.53 1.47
N CYS A 24 -25.07 -8.42 2.13
CA CYS A 24 -23.74 -7.80 2.07
C CYS A 24 -22.65 -8.74 2.58
N GLY A 25 -22.89 -9.41 3.71
CA GLY A 25 -21.98 -10.41 4.26
C GLY A 25 -21.78 -11.59 3.31
N GLY A 26 -22.86 -12.11 2.73
CA GLY A 26 -22.82 -13.19 1.74
C GLY A 26 -22.00 -12.83 0.51
N VAL A 27 -22.19 -11.62 -0.04
CA VAL A 27 -21.40 -11.13 -1.19
C VAL A 27 -19.93 -10.98 -0.84
N ALA A 28 -19.61 -10.43 0.34
CA ALA A 28 -18.23 -10.27 0.79
C ALA A 28 -17.52 -11.63 0.93
N VAL A 29 -18.18 -12.61 1.56
CA VAL A 29 -17.66 -13.97 1.70
C VAL A 29 -17.50 -14.64 0.33
N ALA A 30 -18.50 -14.54 -0.54
CA ALA A 30 -18.41 -15.10 -1.89
C ALA A 30 -17.21 -14.52 -2.65
N ARG A 31 -17.04 -13.19 -2.63
CA ARG A 31 -15.90 -12.52 -3.28
C ARG A 31 -14.55 -12.94 -2.68
N ALA A 32 -14.48 -13.14 -1.37
CA ALA A 32 -13.28 -13.62 -0.71
C ALA A 32 -12.93 -15.06 -1.12
N VAL A 33 -13.91 -15.97 -1.10
CA VAL A 33 -13.71 -17.38 -1.45
C VAL A 33 -13.39 -17.57 -2.94
N THR A 34 -13.99 -16.77 -3.82
CA THR A 34 -13.72 -16.83 -5.26
C THR A 34 -12.56 -15.93 -5.71
N SER A 35 -11.89 -15.25 -4.78
CA SER A 35 -10.74 -14.42 -5.16
C SER A 35 -9.57 -15.33 -5.50
N GLU A 36 -9.13 -15.28 -6.75
CA GLU A 36 -7.86 -15.91 -7.12
C GLU A 36 -6.73 -15.05 -6.54
N VAL A 37 -6.09 -15.54 -5.48
CA VAL A 37 -4.80 -15.01 -5.05
C VAL A 37 -3.78 -15.45 -6.11
N ARG A 38 -3.58 -14.61 -7.13
CA ARG A 38 -2.56 -14.85 -8.14
C ARG A 38 -1.19 -14.85 -7.47
N ALA A 39 -0.65 -16.04 -7.28
CA ALA A 39 0.75 -16.20 -6.93
C ALA A 39 1.59 -15.72 -8.14
N PRO A 40 2.61 -14.89 -7.93
CA PRO A 40 3.54 -14.51 -8.99
C PRO A 40 4.13 -15.77 -9.66
N SER A 41 4.19 -15.77 -10.99
CA SER A 41 4.59 -16.96 -11.74
C SER A 41 6.10 -17.19 -11.79
N ARG A 42 6.91 -16.16 -11.49
CA ARG A 42 8.38 -16.24 -11.58
C ARG A 42 9.08 -15.33 -10.57
N ARG A 43 10.41 -15.50 -10.45
CA ARG A 43 11.33 -14.62 -9.71
C ARG A 43 12.16 -13.78 -10.69
N LEU A 44 12.77 -12.69 -10.20
CA LEU A 44 13.73 -11.91 -10.99
C LEU A 44 15.07 -12.65 -11.14
N SER A 45 15.64 -12.64 -12.34
CA SER A 45 17.04 -13.02 -12.55
C SER A 45 18.00 -11.99 -11.92
N PRO A 46 19.28 -12.33 -11.70
CA PRO A 46 20.26 -11.35 -11.21
C PRO A 46 20.39 -10.12 -12.11
N GLU A 47 20.42 -10.31 -13.44
CA GLU A 47 20.50 -9.22 -14.41
C GLU A 47 19.25 -8.33 -14.39
N GLU A 48 18.06 -8.94 -14.30
CA GLU A 48 16.81 -8.19 -14.18
C GLU A 48 16.75 -7.40 -12.87
N ARG A 49 17.31 -7.94 -11.78
CA ARG A 49 17.38 -7.27 -10.49
C ARG A 49 18.23 -6.00 -10.57
N GLU A 50 19.41 -6.07 -11.20
CA GLU A 50 20.27 -4.90 -11.40
C GLU A 50 19.61 -3.83 -12.28
N LEU A 51 18.98 -4.25 -13.39
CA LEU A 51 18.26 -3.33 -14.28
C LEU A 51 17.10 -2.64 -13.56
N LEU A 52 16.35 -3.39 -12.75
CA LEU A 52 15.23 -2.85 -11.99
C LEU A 52 15.69 -1.89 -10.89
N GLY A 53 16.77 -2.24 -10.19
CA GLY A 53 17.39 -1.37 -9.20
C GLY A 53 17.82 -0.03 -9.78
N ARG A 54 18.55 -0.05 -10.92
CA ARG A 54 18.93 1.17 -11.64
C ARG A 54 17.72 1.99 -12.10
N ALA A 55 16.69 1.33 -12.64
CA ALA A 55 15.47 2.02 -13.05
C ALA A 55 14.75 2.72 -11.87
N ALA A 56 14.78 2.13 -10.68
CA ALA A 56 14.26 2.77 -9.47
C ALA A 56 15.12 3.99 -9.08
N ALA A 57 16.45 3.86 -9.11
CA ALA A 57 17.38 4.96 -8.83
C ALA A 57 17.22 6.14 -9.81
N GLU A 58 16.93 5.86 -11.09
CA GLU A 58 16.64 6.88 -12.10
C GLU A 58 15.30 7.60 -11.84
N ALA A 59 14.30 6.90 -11.30
CA ALA A 59 12.98 7.44 -11.01
C ALA A 59 12.93 8.23 -9.69
N GLU A 60 13.78 7.90 -8.71
CA GLU A 60 13.81 8.49 -7.37
C GLU A 60 13.85 10.03 -7.37
N PRO A 61 14.74 10.71 -8.13
CA PRO A 61 14.82 12.18 -8.10
C PRO A 61 13.51 12.85 -8.54
N HIS A 62 12.76 12.20 -9.44
CA HIS A 62 11.47 12.71 -9.87
C HIS A 62 10.41 12.61 -8.76
N TRP A 63 10.38 11.50 -8.01
CA TRP A 63 9.49 11.36 -6.85
C TRP A 63 9.83 12.41 -5.79
N ARG A 64 11.11 12.58 -5.45
CA ARG A 64 11.56 13.59 -4.48
C ARG A 64 11.15 15.01 -4.89
N ARG A 65 11.40 15.40 -6.15
CA ARG A 65 11.00 16.73 -6.65
C ARG A 65 9.49 16.93 -6.59
N ARG A 66 8.71 15.91 -6.95
CA ARG A 66 7.25 15.97 -6.86
C ARG A 66 6.80 16.17 -5.42
N SER A 67 7.33 15.41 -4.48
CA SER A 67 6.96 15.52 -3.07
C SER A 67 7.32 16.88 -2.48
N MET A 68 8.50 17.42 -2.80
CA MET A 68 8.89 18.80 -2.44
C MET A 68 7.93 19.87 -3.00
N HIS A 69 7.42 19.66 -4.22
CA HIS A 69 6.45 20.56 -4.83
C HIS A 69 5.06 20.42 -4.20
N SER A 70 4.61 19.20 -3.91
CA SER A 70 3.30 18.95 -3.29
C SER A 70 3.22 19.44 -1.85
N PHE A 71 4.33 19.36 -1.11
CA PHE A 71 4.40 19.67 0.32
C PHE A 71 5.58 20.60 0.63
N PRO A 72 5.56 21.86 0.16
CA PRO A 72 6.70 22.77 0.32
C PRO A 72 6.95 23.10 1.80
N GLY A 73 8.18 22.85 2.26
CA GLY A 73 8.61 23.11 3.65
C GLY A 73 8.10 22.11 4.70
N ASP A 74 7.13 21.25 4.36
CA ASP A 74 6.68 20.16 5.22
C ASP A 74 7.45 18.87 4.91
N HIS A 75 8.58 18.69 5.60
CA HIS A 75 9.45 17.52 5.42
C HIS A 75 8.77 16.19 5.77
N TRP A 76 7.79 16.18 6.69
CA TRP A 76 7.11 14.93 7.03
C TRP A 76 6.23 14.46 5.88
N SER A 77 5.39 15.37 5.38
CA SER A 77 4.49 15.03 4.27
C SER A 77 5.26 14.75 2.98
N GLN A 78 6.44 15.36 2.79
CA GLN A 78 7.35 15.01 1.70
C GLN A 78 7.81 13.55 1.75
N ASP A 79 8.23 13.06 2.92
CA ASP A 79 8.70 11.68 3.09
C ASP A 79 7.55 10.67 2.92
N ASP A 80 6.36 10.97 3.44
CA ASP A 80 5.18 10.13 3.27
C ASP A 80 4.74 10.05 1.78
N ASP A 81 4.75 11.17 1.05
CA ASP A 81 4.41 11.22 -0.38
C ASP A 81 5.46 10.52 -1.26
N PHE A 82 6.73 10.65 -0.89
CA PHE A 82 7.82 9.91 -1.52
C PHE A 82 7.60 8.40 -1.36
N GLY A 83 7.36 7.93 -0.13
CA GLY A 83 7.10 6.51 0.15
C GLY A 83 5.84 5.99 -0.55
N ALA A 84 4.80 6.82 -0.69
CA ALA A 84 3.62 6.49 -1.47
C ALA A 84 3.92 6.32 -2.96
N SER A 85 4.76 7.21 -3.53
CA SER A 85 5.21 7.14 -4.92
C SER A 85 6.06 5.90 -5.20
N GLU A 86 7.03 5.60 -4.33
CA GLU A 86 7.87 4.41 -4.41
C GLU A 86 7.01 3.13 -4.35
N ARG A 87 6.14 3.02 -3.33
CA ARG A 87 5.24 1.87 -3.20
C ARG A 87 4.35 1.71 -4.44
N GLY A 88 3.82 2.80 -4.98
CA GLY A 88 3.01 2.78 -6.20
C GLY A 88 3.79 2.24 -7.40
N TRP A 89 5.05 2.67 -7.55
CA TRP A 89 5.94 2.18 -8.60
C TRP A 89 6.25 0.69 -8.43
N VAL A 90 6.64 0.27 -7.22
CA VAL A 90 6.97 -1.13 -6.90
C VAL A 90 5.80 -2.07 -7.22
N MET A 91 4.59 -1.71 -6.78
CA MET A 91 3.39 -2.50 -7.04
C MET A 91 3.10 -2.64 -8.54
N ASN A 92 3.38 -1.59 -9.31
CA ASN A 92 3.19 -1.61 -10.75
C ASN A 92 4.25 -2.47 -11.45
N GLU A 93 5.52 -2.36 -11.05
CA GLU A 93 6.61 -3.15 -11.60
C GLU A 93 6.44 -4.65 -11.32
N ALA A 94 6.07 -5.00 -10.08
CA ALA A 94 5.79 -6.38 -9.67
C ALA A 94 4.66 -6.98 -10.53
N ARG A 95 3.57 -6.24 -10.71
CA ARG A 95 2.44 -6.66 -11.55
C ARG A 95 2.84 -6.80 -13.02
N ARG A 96 3.58 -5.82 -13.56
CA ARG A 96 4.02 -5.83 -14.97
C ARG A 96 4.92 -7.02 -15.30
N ARG A 97 5.76 -7.44 -14.36
CA ARG A 97 6.72 -8.54 -14.55
C ARG A 97 6.24 -9.89 -14.04
N ASP A 98 5.09 -9.93 -13.39
CA ASP A 98 4.52 -11.11 -12.73
C ASP A 98 5.49 -11.72 -11.70
N VAL A 99 6.16 -10.85 -10.94
CA VAL A 99 7.12 -11.20 -9.89
C VAL A 99 6.61 -10.78 -8.51
N PRO A 100 7.10 -11.40 -7.42
CA PRO A 100 6.80 -10.97 -6.07
C PRO A 100 7.22 -9.52 -5.83
N ILE A 101 6.40 -8.78 -5.08
CA ILE A 101 6.72 -7.41 -4.63
C ILE A 101 8.05 -7.39 -3.85
N THR A 102 8.33 -8.46 -3.09
CA THR A 102 9.58 -8.61 -2.35
C THR A 102 10.80 -8.59 -3.27
N ASP A 103 10.74 -9.21 -4.45
CA ASP A 103 11.85 -9.24 -5.40
C ASP A 103 12.17 -7.83 -5.93
N VAL A 104 11.14 -7.01 -6.11
CA VAL A 104 11.30 -5.62 -6.55
C VAL A 104 11.94 -4.77 -5.44
N PHE A 105 11.50 -4.90 -4.19
CA PHE A 105 12.15 -4.23 -3.07
C PHE A 105 13.59 -4.69 -2.90
N ASP A 106 13.85 -6.00 -2.97
CA ASP A 106 15.21 -6.55 -2.89
C ASP A 106 16.14 -6.00 -3.98
N ALA A 107 15.59 -5.73 -5.17
CA ALA A 107 16.32 -5.10 -6.28
C ALA A 107 16.74 -3.67 -5.95
N ILE A 108 15.80 -2.85 -5.46
CA ILE A 108 16.05 -1.47 -5.02
C ILE A 108 17.11 -1.47 -3.91
N ASP A 109 16.92 -2.32 -2.92
CA ASP A 109 17.81 -2.48 -1.77
C ASP A 109 19.24 -2.88 -2.20
N THR A 110 19.35 -3.76 -3.20
CA THR A 110 20.63 -4.21 -3.74
C THR A 110 21.35 -3.09 -4.47
N GLU A 111 20.64 -2.32 -5.30
CA GLU A 111 21.20 -1.13 -5.94
C GLU A 111 21.62 -0.09 -4.90
N LEU A 112 20.77 0.24 -3.94
CA LEU A 112 21.10 1.20 -2.86
C LEU A 112 22.33 0.80 -2.03
N ARG A 113 22.62 -0.50 -1.92
CA ARG A 113 23.84 -1.02 -1.29
C ARG A 113 25.06 -0.94 -2.21
N ALA A 114 24.87 -1.02 -3.52
CA ALA A 114 25.93 -0.99 -4.53
C ALA A 114 26.35 0.44 -4.93
N SER A 115 25.41 1.38 -5.06
CA SER A 115 25.68 2.71 -5.65
C SER A 115 26.26 3.75 -4.67
N SER A 116 26.43 3.45 -3.39
CA SER A 116 26.98 4.41 -2.41
C SER A 116 27.70 3.74 -1.24
N PRO A 117 28.82 4.31 -0.75
CA PRO A 117 29.33 3.95 0.56
C PRO A 117 28.24 4.27 1.59
N VAL A 118 27.83 3.27 2.39
CA VAL A 118 26.89 3.46 3.48
C VAL A 118 27.51 4.41 4.50
N THR A 119 27.25 5.71 4.35
CA THR A 119 27.68 6.72 5.32
C THR A 119 26.66 6.73 6.45
N ALA A 120 27.05 6.22 7.62
CA ALA A 120 26.18 6.12 8.78
C ALA A 120 25.96 7.49 9.47
N PRO A 121 24.84 7.67 10.21
CA PRO A 121 23.78 6.69 10.44
C PRO A 121 22.52 7.02 9.64
N ARG A 122 22.06 6.06 8.83
CA ARG A 122 20.65 6.04 8.41
C ARG A 122 19.83 5.87 9.69
N LYS A 123 18.88 6.77 9.96
CA LYS A 123 18.00 6.70 11.13
C LYS A 123 17.11 5.46 10.99
N ALA A 124 17.58 4.31 11.49
CA ALA A 124 16.91 3.00 11.38
C ALA A 124 15.64 2.89 12.25
N THR A 125 15.13 4.00 12.79
CA THR A 125 14.06 4.03 13.78
C THR A 125 12.90 4.89 13.31
N ALA A 126 12.14 4.40 12.34
CA ALA A 126 10.73 4.82 12.22
C ALA A 126 9.96 4.19 13.39
N SER A 127 9.43 5.00 14.30
CA SER A 127 8.55 4.48 15.36
C SER A 127 7.19 4.12 14.74
N PRO A 128 6.68 2.88 14.90
CA PRO A 128 5.63 2.36 14.02
C PRO A 128 4.24 2.99 14.18
N CYS A 129 4.00 3.81 15.22
CA CYS A 129 2.64 4.14 15.65
C CYS A 129 2.51 5.29 16.67
N LYS A 130 3.43 6.27 16.72
CA LYS A 130 3.26 7.43 17.61
C LYS A 130 2.74 8.66 16.86
N PRO A 131 1.67 9.34 17.32
CA PRO A 131 1.35 10.69 16.88
C PRO A 131 2.46 11.61 17.42
N ARG A 132 3.16 12.36 16.56
CA ARG A 132 4.22 13.27 17.01
C ARG A 132 3.74 14.73 17.01
N PRO A 133 3.50 15.34 18.20
CA PRO A 133 3.96 16.70 18.43
C PRO A 133 5.50 16.68 18.52
N PHE A 134 6.16 17.83 18.40
CA PHE A 134 7.63 18.04 18.36
C PHE A 134 8.27 18.03 16.98
N TYR A 135 8.04 19.14 16.26
CA TYR A 135 9.15 19.91 15.70
C TYR A 135 9.63 20.86 16.80
N ASP A 136 10.86 20.68 17.26
CA ASP A 136 11.81 21.77 17.44
C ASP A 136 12.92 21.51 16.40
#